data_AF-A0AA41VRM0-F1
#
_entry.id   AF-A0AA41VRM0-F1
#
_cell.length_a   1.000
_cell.length_b   1.000
_cell.length_c   1.000
_cell.angle_alpha   90.00
_cell.angle_beta   90.00
_cell.angle_gamma   90.00
#
_symmetry.space_group_name_H-M   'P 1'
#
loop_
_entity.id
_entity.type
_entity.pdbx_description
1 polymer ?
#
loop_
_entity_poly.entity_id
_entity_poly.type
_entity_poly.pdbx_seq_one_letter_code
_entity_poly.pdbx_strand_id
1 'polypeptide(L)'
;NKVAGSFHFAPGKSFHQSGISLFDLLASFQTESYNISHTINHLSFGEEFPGAYNPLDGAHWKQPTAGVYQYFIKVVPTIYTNIRGRKINTNQ
;
A
#
# COMPACT_ATOMS: atom_id res chain seq x y z
N ASN A 1 6.44 0.93 -14.11
CA ASN A 1 5.65 2.05 -14.68
C ASN A 1 5.24 3.02 -13.59
N LYS A 2 5.27 4.33 -13.85
CA LYS A 2 4.73 5.39 -12.97
C LYS A 2 3.34 5.80 -13.46
N VAL A 3 2.38 4.91 -13.26
CA VAL A 3 0.99 5.06 -13.72
C VAL A 3 0.05 4.67 -12.58
N ALA A 4 -1.22 5.06 -12.67
CA ALA A 4 -2.23 4.62 -11.70
C ALA A 4 -2.27 3.09 -11.63
N GLY A 5 -2.38 2.56 -10.42
CA GLY A 5 -2.36 1.12 -10.18
C GLY A 5 -2.81 0.79 -8.76
N SER A 6 -2.95 -0.51 -8.49
CA SER A 6 -3.24 -1.04 -7.17
C SER A 6 -2.42 -2.29 -6.90
N PHE A 7 -2.13 -2.56 -5.64
CA PHE A 7 -1.63 -3.83 -5.17
C PHE A 7 -2.56 -4.31 -4.06
N HIS A 8 -2.68 -5.63 -3.92
CA HIS A 8 -3.63 -6.25 -3.01
C HIS A 8 -2.92 -7.32 -2.19
N PHE A 9 -3.21 -7.35 -0.89
CA PHE A 9 -2.83 -8.44 0.01
C PHE A 9 -4.11 -9.12 0.49
N ALA A 10 -4.29 -10.39 0.18
CA ALA A 10 -5.28 -11.21 0.88
C ALA A 10 -4.96 -12.71 0.75
N PRO A 11 -5.58 -13.54 1.61
CA PRO A 11 -5.32 -14.97 1.63
C PRO A 11 -5.90 -15.66 0.39
N GLY A 12 -5.21 -16.69 -0.10
CA GLY A 12 -5.66 -17.52 -1.23
C GLY A 12 -4.79 -17.41 -2.47
N LYS A 13 -5.17 -18.14 -3.53
CA LYS A 13 -4.46 -18.14 -4.81
C LYS A 13 -4.90 -16.95 -5.66
N SER A 14 -3.94 -16.16 -6.13
CA SER A 14 -4.18 -15.10 -7.11
C SER A 14 -4.54 -15.70 -8.47
N PHE A 15 -5.79 -15.52 -8.90
CA PHE A 15 -6.24 -15.84 -10.26
C PHE A 15 -6.34 -14.56 -11.09
N HIS A 16 -5.55 -14.46 -12.14
CA HIS A 16 -5.61 -13.36 -13.10
C HIS A 16 -6.23 -13.87 -14.41
N GLN A 17 -7.55 -13.80 -14.52
CA GLN A 17 -8.25 -14.12 -15.77
C GLN A 17 -9.22 -12.99 -16.13
N SER A 18 -8.97 -12.37 -17.29
CA SER A 18 -9.90 -11.51 -18.05
C SER A 18 -10.50 -10.31 -17.30
N GLY A 19 -9.68 -9.27 -17.05
CA GLY A 19 -10.13 -7.87 -16.89
C GLY A 19 -10.97 -7.52 -15.66
N ILE A 20 -11.35 -8.51 -14.86
CA ILE A 20 -12.05 -8.37 -13.59
C ILE A 20 -11.20 -9.08 -12.55
N SER A 21 -10.77 -8.35 -11.52
CA SER A 21 -10.14 -8.98 -10.36
C SER A 21 -11.23 -9.76 -9.62
N LEU A 22 -11.32 -11.06 -9.85
CA LEU A 22 -12.21 -11.98 -9.12
C LEU A 22 -12.00 -11.96 -7.60
N PHE A 23 -10.93 -11.31 -7.15
CA PHE A 23 -10.62 -11.05 -5.76
C PHE A 23 -11.68 -10.22 -5.04
N ASP A 24 -12.24 -9.21 -5.71
CA ASP A 24 -13.27 -8.33 -5.13
C ASP A 24 -14.58 -9.10 -4.87
N LEU A 25 -14.85 -10.11 -5.71
CA LEU A 25 -15.95 -11.04 -5.55
C LEU A 25 -15.62 -12.13 -4.51
N LEU A 26 -14.47 -12.79 -4.56
CA LEU A 26 -14.16 -13.91 -3.65
C LEU A 26 -13.89 -13.48 -2.21
N ALA A 27 -13.41 -12.26 -1.97
CA ALA A 27 -13.32 -11.68 -0.63
C ALA A 27 -14.70 -11.57 0.04
N SER A 28 -15.77 -11.43 -0.75
CA SER A 28 -17.16 -11.43 -0.25
C SER A 28 -17.75 -12.83 -0.01
N PHE A 29 -17.12 -13.90 -0.54
CA PHE A 29 -17.70 -15.26 -0.59
C PHE A 29 -16.96 -16.33 0.25
N GLN A 30 -15.89 -16.00 0.97
CA GLN A 30 -15.24 -16.99 1.84
C GLN A 30 -15.69 -16.85 3.29
N THR A 31 -16.50 -17.83 3.67
CA THR A 31 -17.08 -18.14 4.99
C THR A 31 -16.06 -18.60 6.03
N GLU A 32 -14.76 -18.41 5.79
CA GLU A 32 -13.66 -18.72 6.70
C GLU A 32 -13.16 -17.41 7.31
N SER A 33 -13.17 -17.31 8.65
CA SER A 33 -12.73 -16.09 9.34
C SER A 33 -11.21 -15.96 9.23
N TYR A 34 -10.72 -15.18 8.26
CA TYR A 34 -9.30 -14.86 8.16
C TYR A 34 -8.94 -13.64 9.02
N ASN A 35 -7.80 -13.71 9.69
CA ASN A 35 -7.26 -12.58 10.44
C ASN A 35 -6.57 -11.61 9.48
N ILE A 36 -7.19 -10.46 9.25
CA ILE A 36 -6.66 -9.37 8.41
C ILE A 36 -5.96 -8.26 9.23
N SER A 37 -5.74 -8.50 10.53
CA SER A 37 -5.00 -7.57 11.38
C SER A 37 -3.58 -7.39 10.82
N HIS A 38 -3.11 -6.16 10.73
CA HIS A 38 -1.81 -5.86 10.13
C HIS A 38 -1.17 -4.64 10.75
N THR A 39 0.15 -4.56 10.59
CA THR A 39 0.96 -3.37 10.84
C THR A 39 1.65 -2.98 9.55
N ILE A 40 1.47 -1.74 9.11
CA ILE A 40 2.26 -1.17 8.03
C ILE A 40 3.56 -0.67 8.68
N ASN A 41 4.60 -1.49 8.65
CA ASN A 41 5.89 -1.11 9.25
C ASN A 41 6.49 0.10 8.53
N HIS A 42 6.47 0.06 7.20
CA HIS A 42 6.94 1.13 6.35
C HIS A 42 6.31 1.05 4.97
N LEU A 43 5.85 2.17 4.42
CA LEU A 43 5.37 2.28 3.04
C LEU A 43 5.80 3.60 2.42
N SER A 44 6.68 3.53 1.43
CA SER A 44 7.24 4.70 0.75
C SER A 44 7.28 4.50 -0.77
N PHE A 45 7.43 5.62 -1.48
CA PHE A 45 7.55 5.64 -2.94
C PHE A 45 8.84 6.37 -3.35
N GLY A 46 9.73 5.69 -4.06
CA GLY A 46 10.99 6.27 -4.54
C GLY A 46 12.11 6.24 -3.52
N GLU A 47 13.06 7.16 -3.65
CA GLU A 47 14.27 7.21 -2.82
C GLU A 47 14.00 7.93 -1.49
N GLU A 48 14.48 7.35 -0.39
CA GLU A 48 14.38 7.96 0.93
C GLU A 48 15.25 9.21 1.06
N PHE A 49 14.81 10.15 1.90
CA PHE A 49 15.54 11.37 2.19
C PHE A 49 15.37 11.77 3.65
N PRO A 50 16.34 12.51 4.23
CA PRO A 50 16.24 12.99 5.61
C PRO A 50 14.98 13.83 5.84
N GLY A 51 14.22 13.49 6.88
CA GLY A 51 12.98 14.17 7.22
C GLY A 51 11.75 13.72 6.42
N ALA A 52 11.87 12.65 5.61
CA ALA A 52 10.71 12.02 4.99
C ALA A 52 9.71 11.56 6.06
N TYR A 53 8.42 11.83 5.81
CA TYR A 53 7.32 11.42 6.66
C TYR A 53 6.30 10.67 5.79
N ASN A 54 6.17 9.36 6.00
CA ASN A 54 5.14 8.57 5.32
C ASN A 54 3.96 8.37 6.30
N PRO A 55 2.74 8.83 5.98
CA PRO A 55 1.62 8.83 6.93
C PRO A 55 1.17 7.45 7.42
N LEU A 56 1.52 6.38 6.71
CA LEU A 56 1.12 5.02 7.04
C LEU A 56 2.18 4.25 7.82
N ASP A 57 3.38 4.81 8.04
CA ASP A 57 4.42 4.15 8.81
C ASP A 57 3.96 3.95 10.26
N GLY A 58 4.04 2.70 10.73
CA GLY A 58 3.57 2.29 12.05
C GLY A 58 2.05 2.13 12.18
N ALA A 59 1.27 2.37 11.13
CA ALA A 59 -0.18 2.18 11.20
C ALA A 59 -0.52 0.73 11.57
N HIS A 60 -1.33 0.55 12.60
CA HIS A 60 -1.69 -0.77 13.13
C HIS A 60 -3.21 -0.92 13.21
N TRP A 61 -3.69 -2.04 12.70
CA TRP A 61 -5.11 -2.37 12.71
C TRP A 61 -5.31 -3.78 13.26
N LYS A 62 -6.18 -3.87 14.27
CA LYS A 62 -6.66 -5.14 14.80
C LYS A 62 -8.10 -5.35 14.34
N GLN A 63 -8.31 -6.42 13.59
CA GLN A 63 -9.61 -6.78 13.06
C GLN A 63 -10.10 -8.09 13.69
N PRO A 64 -11.19 -8.06 14.48
CA PRO A 64 -11.77 -9.26 15.09
C PRO A 64 -12.59 -10.15 14.14
N THR A 65 -13.09 -9.60 13.04
CA THR A 65 -14.00 -10.28 12.09
C THR A 65 -13.54 -10.11 10.65
N ALA A 66 -14.07 -10.89 9.70
CA ALA A 66 -13.74 -10.68 8.28
C ALA A 66 -14.03 -9.23 7.82
N GLY A 67 -13.23 -8.73 6.89
CA GLY A 67 -13.33 -7.35 6.39
C GLY A 67 -12.25 -7.02 5.36
N VAL A 68 -12.18 -5.74 4.97
CA VAL A 68 -11.19 -5.21 4.02
C VAL A 68 -10.70 -3.85 4.51
N TYR A 69 -9.39 -3.60 4.40
CA TYR A 69 -8.79 -2.28 4.57
C TYR A 69 -8.31 -1.77 3.21
N GLN A 70 -8.70 -0.55 2.85
CA GLN A 70 -8.32 0.07 1.59
C GLN A 70 -7.66 1.43 1.83
N TYR A 71 -6.50 1.63 1.22
CA TYR A 71 -5.71 2.85 1.31
C TYR A 71 -5.60 3.51 -0.06
N PHE A 72 -6.10 4.74 -0.17
CA PHE A 72 -5.96 5.55 -1.37
C PHE A 72 -4.78 6.49 -1.20
N ILE A 73 -3.69 6.19 -1.91
CA ILE A 73 -2.43 6.93 -1.79
C ILE A 73 -2.23 7.79 -3.02
N LYS A 74 -2.03 9.10 -2.81
CA LYS A 74 -1.63 10.04 -3.85
C LYS A 74 -0.14 10.30 -3.70
N VAL A 75 0.64 9.86 -4.69
CA VAL A 75 2.08 10.08 -4.73
C VAL A 75 2.39 11.38 -5.46
N VAL A 76 3.09 12.29 -4.79
CA VAL A 76 3.51 13.60 -5.33
C VAL A 76 5.03 13.60 -5.53
N PRO A 77 5.52 13.71 -6.78
CA PRO A 77 6.96 13.84 -7.04
C PRO A 77 7.51 15.14 -6.45
N THR A 78 8.65 15.05 -5.78
CA THR A 78 9.36 16.17 -5.16
C THR A 78 10.86 16.10 -5.44
N ILE A 79 11.60 17.18 -5.15
CA ILE A 79 13.06 17.20 -5.23
C ILE A 79 13.59 17.62 -3.86
N TYR A 80 14.31 16.71 -3.19
CA TYR A 80 15.06 17.03 -1.99
C TYR A 80 16.44 17.59 -2.38
N THR A 81 16.80 18.75 -1.81
CA THR A 81 18.14 19.34 -1.98
C THR A 81 18.80 19.47 -0.62
N ASN A 82 19.93 18.79 -0.42
CA ASN A 82 20.65 18.87 0.86
C ASN A 82 21.49 20.16 0.97
N ILE A 83 22.05 20.40 2.16
CA ILE A 83 22.91 21.57 2.43
C ILE A 83 24.18 21.65 1.57
N ARG A 84 24.59 20.55 0.93
CA ARG A 84 25.73 20.47 0.01
C ARG A 84 25.31 20.61 -1.46
N GLY A 85 24.04 20.91 -1.73
CA GLY A 85 23.48 21.07 -3.07
C GLY A 85 23.18 19.76 -3.81
N ARG A 86 23.35 18.58 -3.18
CA ARG A 86 22.97 17.30 -3.79
C ARG A 86 21.45 17.21 -3.90
N LYS A 87 20.97 16.95 -5.12
CA LYS A 87 19.55 16.77 -5.42
C LYS A 87 19.19 15.29 -5.51
N ILE A 88 18.01 14.94 -5.00
CA ILE A 88 17.43 13.60 -5.03
C ILE A 88 15.99 13.72 -5.52
N ASN A 89 15.58 12.84 -6.43
CA ASN A 89 14.18 12.77 -6.88
C ASN A 89 13.39 11.91 -5.89
N THR A 90 12.50 12.54 -5.13
CA THR A 90 11.79 11.94 -4.00
C THR A 90 10.28 11.91 -4.28
N ASN A 91 9.51 11.25 -3.43
CA ASN A 91 8.05 11.38 -3.43
C ASN A 91 7.52 11.52 -2.01
N GLN A 92 6.38 12.18 -1.88
CA GLN A 92 5.60 12.32 -0.64
C GLN A 92 4.11 12.17 -0.95
#